data_AF-A0A7J9A031-F1
#
_entry.id   AF-A0A7J9A031-F1
#
_cell.length_a   1.000
_cell.length_b   1.000
_cell.length_c   1.000
_cell.angle_alpha   90.00
_cell.angle_beta   90.00
_cell.angle_gamma   90.00
#
_symmetry.space_group_name_H-M   'P 1'
#
loop_
_entity.id
_entity.type
_entity.pdbx_description
1 polymer ?
#
loop_
_entity_poly.entity_id
_entity_poly.type
_entity_poly.pdbx_seq_one_letter_code
_entity_poly.pdbx_strand_id
1 'polypeptide(L)'
;TWSDSHIKQIDGGRAIQLILDQNSGCGFASKRKYLFGHISMKIKLISGDSAGTVTAFYMNSDTNTIRDELDFEFLGNRTGQPYTVQTNIYTHGKGDREQRVNLWFDPAADFHTYTIMWNHHHIVFYVDEVPIRVYKNNEAINILYPKLQPMGVYSTLWEADDWATRGGLEKIDWSKAPFLAYYKDFDIEGCAVPGPTRCLKP
;
A
#
# COMPACT_ATOMS: atom_id res chain seq x y z
N THR A 1 10.46 9.84 2.75
CA THR A 1 11.33 8.70 2.39
C THR A 1 12.26 9.13 1.27
N TRP A 2 11.74 9.62 0.15
CA TRP A 2 12.52 10.30 -0.89
C TRP A 2 11.66 11.29 -1.68
N SER A 3 12.34 12.17 -2.43
CA SER A 3 11.76 13.15 -3.38
C SER A 3 10.66 14.04 -2.79
N ASP A 4 11.02 14.84 -1.79
CA ASP A 4 10.08 15.76 -1.12
C ASP A 4 9.46 16.78 -2.10
N SER A 5 10.17 17.16 -3.18
CA SER A 5 9.66 18.05 -4.23
C SER A 5 8.50 17.45 -5.04
N HIS A 6 8.32 16.13 -4.99
CA HIS A 6 7.23 15.40 -5.65
C HIS A 6 6.06 15.09 -4.70
N ILE A 7 6.10 15.64 -3.48
CA ILE A 7 5.03 15.53 -2.49
C ILE A 7 4.44 16.90 -2.27
N LYS A 8 3.17 17.07 -2.66
CA LYS A 8 2.44 18.33 -2.46
C LYS A 8 1.44 18.20 -1.33
N GLN A 9 1.54 19.05 -0.32
CA GLN A 9 0.49 19.19 0.70
C GLN A 9 -0.70 19.98 0.14
N ILE A 10 -1.90 19.50 0.44
CA ILE A 10 -3.18 20.07 0.05
C ILE A 10 -3.97 20.39 1.33
N ASP A 11 -4.74 21.47 1.33
CA ASP A 11 -5.62 21.87 2.44
C ASP A 11 -4.91 21.96 3.80
N GLY A 12 -3.68 22.49 3.81
CA GLY A 12 -2.86 22.61 5.02
C GLY A 12 -2.32 21.28 5.55
N GLY A 13 -2.17 20.28 4.67
CA GLY A 13 -1.65 18.95 5.02
C GLY A 13 -2.72 17.93 5.40
N ARG A 14 -4.01 18.28 5.27
CA ARG A 14 -5.13 17.33 5.44
C ARG A 14 -5.21 16.32 4.31
N ALA A 15 -4.67 16.67 3.15
CA ALA A 15 -4.45 15.76 2.03
C ALA A 15 -3.04 15.97 1.48
N ILE A 16 -2.52 14.96 0.79
CA ILE A 16 -1.28 15.08 0.02
C ILE A 16 -1.47 14.48 -1.37
N GLN A 17 -0.62 14.91 -2.28
CA GLN A 17 -0.52 14.39 -3.64
C GLN A 17 0.90 13.90 -3.86
N LEU A 18 1.02 12.67 -4.39
CA LEU A 18 2.26 12.12 -4.90
C LEU A 18 2.32 12.32 -6.41
N ILE A 19 3.50 12.70 -6.89
CA ILE A 19 3.78 13.04 -8.28
C ILE A 19 4.83 12.06 -8.82
N LEU A 20 4.55 11.47 -9.97
CA LEU A 20 5.50 10.71 -10.76
C LEU A 20 5.66 11.35 -12.13
N ASP A 21 6.92 11.63 -12.48
CA ASP A 21 7.35 12.05 -13.82
C ASP A 21 8.72 11.43 -14.14
N GLN A 22 9.29 11.77 -15.30
CA GLN A 22 10.56 11.20 -15.77
C GLN A 22 11.75 11.43 -14.82
N ASN A 23 11.67 12.42 -13.93
CA ASN A 23 12.75 12.73 -13.00
C ASN A 23 12.71 11.84 -11.77
N SER A 24 11.51 11.58 -11.23
CA SER A 24 11.37 10.79 -10.00
C SER A 24 9.93 10.36 -9.73
N GLY A 25 9.80 9.23 -9.02
CA GLY A 25 8.66 8.95 -8.17
C GLY A 25 8.81 9.59 -6.79
N CYS A 26 7.98 9.20 -5.83
CA CYS A 26 8.10 9.68 -4.45
C CYS A 26 7.40 8.75 -3.46
N GLY A 27 7.61 9.04 -2.17
CA GLY A 27 6.90 8.34 -1.11
C GLY A 27 6.98 9.02 0.25
N PHE A 28 6.14 8.55 1.15
CA PHE A 28 6.14 8.96 2.55
C PHE A 28 6.07 7.74 3.46
N ALA A 29 6.38 7.97 4.73
CA ALA A 29 6.32 6.94 5.75
C ALA A 29 5.81 7.49 7.09
N SER A 30 5.27 6.62 7.92
CA SER A 30 4.93 6.94 9.30
C SER A 30 6.18 7.25 10.11
N LYS A 31 6.03 8.15 11.09
CA LYS A 31 7.12 8.51 12.02
C LYS A 31 7.47 7.39 13.01
N ARG A 32 6.53 6.47 13.24
CA ARG A 32 6.67 5.34 14.18
C ARG A 32 6.40 4.03 13.47
N LYS A 33 6.93 2.95 14.04
CA LYS A 33 6.56 1.58 13.70
C LYS A 33 5.46 1.08 14.64
N TYR A 34 4.71 0.10 14.20
CA TYR A 34 3.57 -0.48 14.92
C TYR A 34 3.67 -2.00 14.91
N LEU A 35 3.27 -2.66 16.00
CA LEU A 35 3.11 -4.10 16.05
C LEU A 35 1.64 -4.40 16.29
N PHE A 36 0.90 -4.75 15.24
CA PHE A 36 -0.57 -4.78 15.19
C PHE A 36 -1.24 -3.40 15.15
N GLY A 37 -2.44 -3.37 14.57
CA GLY A 37 -3.28 -2.18 14.46
C GLY A 37 -4.31 -2.26 13.36
N HIS A 38 -5.06 -1.16 13.24
CA HIS A 38 -5.94 -0.84 12.13
C HIS A 38 -5.39 0.41 11.43
N ILE A 39 -4.89 0.23 10.21
CA ILE A 39 -4.22 1.29 9.45
C ILE A 39 -5.07 1.55 8.21
N SER A 40 -5.62 2.75 8.10
CA SER A 40 -6.53 3.14 7.03
C SER A 40 -6.06 4.42 6.35
N MET A 41 -6.29 4.49 5.05
CA MET A 41 -5.97 5.67 4.26
C MET A 41 -6.98 5.82 3.13
N LYS A 42 -7.47 7.03 2.90
CA LYS A 42 -8.25 7.31 1.69
C LYS A 42 -7.31 7.61 0.55
N ILE A 43 -7.42 6.83 -0.52
CA ILE A 43 -6.58 6.95 -1.71
C ILE A 43 -7.48 7.18 -2.92
N LYS A 44 -7.10 8.15 -3.76
CA LYS A 44 -7.66 8.31 -5.11
C LYS A 44 -6.53 8.14 -6.12
N LEU A 45 -6.69 7.17 -7.00
CA LEU A 45 -5.66 6.75 -7.94
C LEU A 45 -5.54 7.68 -9.15
N ILE A 46 -4.56 7.39 -10.01
CA ILE A 46 -4.26 8.17 -11.21
C ILE A 46 -5.39 7.99 -12.22
N SER A 47 -5.97 9.11 -12.65
CA SER A 47 -6.98 9.13 -13.72
C SER A 47 -6.34 9.04 -15.10
N GLY A 48 -7.06 8.46 -16.07
CA GLY A 48 -6.62 8.42 -17.46
C GLY A 48 -5.70 7.23 -17.75
N ASP A 49 -4.60 7.46 -18.48
CA ASP A 49 -3.60 6.43 -18.72
C ASP A 49 -2.61 6.39 -17.55
N SER A 50 -2.57 5.25 -16.88
CA SER A 50 -1.67 4.97 -15.76
C SER A 50 -0.86 3.70 -15.97
N ALA A 51 -0.83 3.16 -17.19
CA ALA A 51 -0.05 1.97 -17.50
C ALA A 51 1.42 2.13 -17.07
N GLY A 52 2.03 1.07 -16.57
CA GLY A 52 3.40 1.06 -16.07
C GLY A 52 3.58 1.69 -14.67
N THR A 53 2.55 2.31 -14.08
CA THR A 53 2.65 2.89 -12.74
C THR A 53 2.20 1.91 -11.64
N VAL A 54 2.84 2.00 -10.48
CA VAL A 54 2.39 1.37 -9.24
C VAL A 54 2.24 2.44 -8.16
N THR A 55 1.01 2.59 -7.69
CA THR A 55 0.74 3.23 -6.40
C THR A 55 0.75 2.15 -5.33
N ALA A 56 1.54 2.29 -4.27
CA ALA A 56 1.58 1.31 -3.18
C ALA A 56 1.19 1.93 -1.85
N PHE A 57 0.53 1.14 -1.01
CA PHE A 57 0.25 1.41 0.39
C PHE A 57 0.55 0.15 1.17
N TYR A 58 1.57 0.18 2.03
CA TYR A 58 2.09 -1.04 2.62
C TYR A 58 2.65 -0.82 4.03
N MET A 59 2.79 -1.92 4.76
CA MET A 59 3.51 -1.96 6.02
C MET A 59 4.78 -2.79 5.84
N ASN A 60 5.92 -2.34 6.35
CA ASN A 60 7.20 -3.05 6.20
C ASN A 60 8.04 -2.94 7.48
N SER A 61 8.68 -4.04 7.90
CA SER A 61 9.53 -4.07 9.10
C SER A 61 10.87 -3.36 8.93
N ASP A 62 11.26 -3.05 7.69
CA ASP A 62 12.53 -2.43 7.28
C ASP A 62 13.74 -3.27 7.74
N THR A 63 13.62 -4.59 7.54
CA THR A 63 14.65 -5.58 7.86
C THR A 63 14.99 -6.37 6.61
N ASN A 64 15.57 -5.71 5.61
CA ASN A 64 16.13 -6.25 4.37
C ASN A 64 15.67 -7.69 3.99
N THR A 65 16.45 -8.70 4.39
CA THR A 65 16.31 -10.10 3.95
C THR A 65 15.30 -10.92 4.74
N ILE A 66 14.88 -10.47 5.92
CA ILE A 66 13.96 -11.21 6.80
C ILE A 66 12.68 -10.42 7.08
N ARG A 67 12.35 -9.48 6.20
CA ARG A 67 11.25 -8.54 6.42
C ARG A 67 9.89 -9.21 6.50
N ASP A 68 9.08 -8.66 7.38
CA ASP A 68 7.63 -8.80 7.34
C ASP A 68 7.07 -7.61 6.56
N GLU A 69 6.12 -7.87 5.67
CA GLU A 69 5.54 -6.86 4.80
C GLU A 69 4.10 -7.20 4.43
N LEU A 70 3.23 -6.18 4.35
CA LEU A 70 1.81 -6.28 4.01
C LEU A 70 1.48 -5.23 2.95
N ASP A 71 1.07 -5.68 1.76
CA ASP A 71 1.02 -4.81 0.59
C ASP A 71 -0.40 -4.61 0.06
N PHE A 72 -0.74 -3.35 -0.23
CA PHE A 72 -1.62 -2.98 -1.34
C PHE A 72 -0.77 -2.37 -2.45
N GLU A 73 -0.89 -2.91 -3.65
CA GLU A 73 -0.28 -2.37 -4.87
C GLU A 73 -1.37 -2.18 -5.93
N PHE A 74 -1.55 -0.93 -6.36
CA PHE A 74 -2.51 -0.56 -7.38
C PHE A 74 -1.79 -0.47 -8.72
N LEU A 75 -2.04 -1.45 -9.56
CA LEU A 75 -1.41 -1.59 -10.87
C LEU A 75 -2.20 -0.78 -11.88
N GLY A 76 -1.58 0.26 -12.42
CA GLY A 76 -2.20 1.14 -13.40
C GLY A 76 -2.45 0.45 -14.74
N ASN A 77 -3.25 1.10 -15.58
CA ASN A 77 -3.71 0.53 -16.84
C ASN A 77 -3.96 1.63 -17.88
N ARG A 78 -4.21 1.23 -19.14
CA ARG A 78 -4.57 2.16 -20.20
C ARG A 78 -5.90 2.85 -19.91
N THR A 79 -6.08 4.03 -20.50
CA THR A 79 -7.35 4.77 -20.39
C THR A 79 -8.55 3.87 -20.72
N GLY A 80 -9.52 3.82 -19.82
CA GLY A 80 -10.74 3.02 -19.96
C GLY A 80 -10.59 1.54 -19.62
N GLN A 81 -9.41 1.08 -19.22
CA GLN A 81 -9.18 -0.27 -18.70
C GLN A 81 -9.16 -0.26 -17.17
N PRO A 82 -9.59 -1.34 -16.50
CA PRO A 82 -9.70 -1.37 -15.05
C PRO A 82 -8.32 -1.41 -14.38
N TYR A 83 -8.23 -0.77 -13.22
CA TYR A 83 -7.14 -1.01 -12.28
C TYR A 83 -7.17 -2.44 -11.74
N THR A 84 -5.99 -2.98 -11.42
CA THR A 84 -5.86 -4.21 -10.65
C THR A 84 -5.26 -3.88 -9.29
N VAL A 85 -5.90 -4.34 -8.21
CA VAL A 85 -5.35 -4.31 -6.86
C VAL A 85 -4.65 -5.63 -6.60
N GLN A 86 -3.36 -5.56 -6.33
CA GLN A 86 -2.57 -6.67 -5.84
C GLN A 86 -2.41 -6.53 -4.32
N THR A 87 -2.59 -7.64 -3.61
CA THR A 87 -2.17 -7.75 -2.21
C THR A 87 -1.08 -8.79 -2.09
N ASN A 88 -0.12 -8.55 -1.20
CA ASN A 88 0.93 -9.52 -0.89
C ASN A 88 1.24 -9.53 0.61
N ILE A 89 1.85 -10.62 1.06
CA ILE A 89 2.22 -10.82 2.46
C ILE A 89 3.60 -11.48 2.49
N TYR A 90 4.59 -10.76 3.01
CA TYR A 90 5.89 -11.32 3.36
C TYR A 90 5.93 -11.69 4.83
N THR A 91 6.49 -12.86 5.10
CA THR A 91 6.78 -13.33 6.44
C THR A 91 8.21 -13.81 6.48
N HIS A 92 9.04 -13.20 7.33
CA HIS A 92 10.46 -13.54 7.48
C HIS A 92 11.21 -13.60 6.13
N GLY A 93 10.97 -12.59 5.27
CA GLY A 93 11.60 -12.43 3.97
C GLY A 93 10.96 -13.23 2.83
N LYS A 94 10.02 -14.14 3.13
CA LYS A 94 9.33 -14.94 2.12
C LYS A 94 7.99 -14.32 1.75
N GLY A 95 7.84 -13.90 0.50
CA GLY A 95 6.60 -13.44 -0.12
C GLY A 95 5.95 -14.55 -0.95
N ASP A 96 5.72 -14.27 -2.24
CA ASP A 96 5.07 -15.15 -3.24
C ASP A 96 3.64 -15.53 -2.84
N ARG A 97 2.89 -14.55 -2.31
CA ARG A 97 1.50 -14.72 -1.87
C ARG A 97 0.59 -13.70 -2.53
N GLU A 98 0.87 -13.35 -3.77
CA GLU A 98 0.12 -12.35 -4.52
C GLU A 98 -1.33 -12.81 -4.72
N GLN A 99 -2.27 -11.91 -4.50
CA GLN A 99 -3.66 -12.05 -4.96
C GLN A 99 -4.03 -10.78 -5.70
N ARG A 100 -4.71 -10.93 -6.83
CA ARG A 100 -5.13 -9.81 -7.69
C ARG A 100 -6.64 -9.79 -7.83
N VAL A 101 -7.23 -8.61 -7.66
CA VAL A 101 -8.67 -8.38 -7.86
C VAL A 101 -8.87 -7.07 -8.63
N ASN A 102 -9.95 -7.01 -9.42
CA ASN A 102 -10.45 -5.75 -9.93
C ASN A 102 -11.47 -5.18 -8.94
N LEU A 103 -11.57 -3.86 -8.88
CA LEU A 103 -12.53 -3.17 -8.02
C LEU A 103 -13.90 -3.06 -8.70
N TRP A 104 -14.96 -3.00 -7.90
CA TRP A 104 -16.35 -2.83 -8.35
C TRP A 104 -16.73 -1.36 -8.61
N PHE A 105 -15.73 -0.48 -8.68
CA PHE A 105 -15.84 0.96 -8.94
C PHE A 105 -14.58 1.46 -9.66
N ASP A 106 -14.60 2.70 -10.14
CA ASP A 106 -13.42 3.38 -10.67
C ASP A 106 -12.63 4.05 -9.52
N PRO A 107 -11.46 3.51 -9.12
CA PRO A 107 -10.68 4.04 -7.99
C PRO A 107 -9.97 5.37 -8.29
N ALA A 108 -10.02 5.86 -9.52
CA ALA A 108 -9.51 7.19 -9.89
C ALA A 108 -10.59 8.28 -9.84
N ALA A 109 -11.88 7.89 -9.82
CA ALA A 109 -12.99 8.83 -9.85
C ALA A 109 -13.21 9.53 -8.50
N ASP A 110 -13.11 8.81 -7.38
CA ASP A 110 -13.21 9.36 -6.03
C ASP A 110 -12.26 8.66 -5.05
N PHE A 111 -12.15 9.20 -3.84
CA PHE A 111 -11.42 8.58 -2.75
C PHE A 111 -12.17 7.37 -2.19
N HIS A 112 -11.45 6.26 -2.09
CA HIS A 112 -11.89 5.06 -1.39
C HIS A 112 -10.96 4.77 -0.20
N THR A 113 -11.49 4.13 0.82
CA THR A 113 -10.71 3.75 2.01
C THR A 113 -10.02 2.42 1.76
N TYR A 114 -8.71 2.36 1.98
CA TYR A 114 -7.95 1.11 1.94
C TYR A 114 -7.38 0.86 3.32
N THR A 115 -7.60 -0.34 3.83
CA THR A 115 -7.30 -0.64 5.22
C THR A 115 -6.59 -1.96 5.37
N ILE A 116 -5.53 -1.96 6.19
CA ILE A 116 -4.86 -3.15 6.68
C ILE A 116 -5.20 -3.27 8.17
N MET A 117 -6.02 -4.27 8.50
CA MET A 117 -6.23 -4.68 9.89
C MET A 117 -5.28 -5.83 10.18
N TRP A 118 -4.48 -5.72 11.22
CA TRP A 118 -3.47 -6.71 11.59
C TRP A 118 -3.47 -6.92 13.10
N ASN A 119 -3.78 -8.13 13.56
CA ASN A 119 -3.76 -8.49 14.98
C ASN A 119 -3.11 -9.86 15.20
N HIS A 120 -3.21 -10.42 16.40
CA HIS A 120 -2.63 -11.73 16.73
C HIS A 120 -3.27 -12.91 15.98
N HIS A 121 -4.49 -12.75 15.47
CA HIS A 121 -5.30 -13.82 14.89
C HIS A 121 -5.32 -13.81 13.37
N HIS A 122 -5.35 -12.64 12.75
CA HIS A 122 -5.45 -12.53 11.30
C HIS A 122 -5.07 -11.12 10.81
N ILE A 123 -4.71 -11.08 9.52
CA ILE A 123 -4.62 -9.87 8.71
C ILE A 123 -5.85 -9.83 7.82
N VAL A 124 -6.46 -8.66 7.68
CA VAL A 124 -7.52 -8.41 6.70
C VAL A 124 -7.19 -7.17 5.89
N PHE A 125 -7.31 -7.30 4.57
CA PHE A 125 -7.23 -6.20 3.63
C PHE A 125 -8.67 -5.81 3.26
N TYR A 126 -9.04 -4.56 3.54
CA TYR A 126 -10.34 -4.02 3.18
C TYR A 126 -10.22 -2.97 2.08
N VAL A 127 -11.24 -2.95 1.24
CA VAL A 127 -11.54 -1.84 0.34
C VAL A 127 -12.91 -1.32 0.74
N ASP A 128 -12.96 -0.06 1.17
CA ASP A 128 -14.03 0.50 1.98
C ASP A 128 -14.35 -0.45 3.15
N GLU A 129 -15.60 -0.88 3.29
CA GLU A 129 -16.03 -1.81 4.35
C GLU A 129 -15.95 -3.28 3.92
N VAL A 130 -15.44 -3.59 2.71
CA VAL A 130 -15.48 -4.93 2.13
C VAL A 130 -14.12 -5.62 2.29
N PRO A 131 -14.03 -6.76 3.02
CA PRO A 131 -12.81 -7.53 3.11
C PRO A 131 -12.52 -8.21 1.77
N ILE A 132 -11.41 -7.87 1.13
CA ILE A 132 -11.00 -8.50 -0.13
C ILE A 132 -10.04 -9.67 0.08
N ARG A 133 -9.40 -9.75 1.25
CA ARG A 133 -8.49 -10.85 1.61
C ARG A 133 -8.36 -10.99 3.12
N VAL A 134 -8.38 -12.24 3.60
CA VAL A 134 -8.08 -12.61 4.99
C VAL A 134 -6.90 -13.58 5.02
N TYR A 135 -5.89 -13.28 5.83
CA TYR A 135 -4.77 -14.18 6.11
C TYR A 135 -4.73 -14.51 7.60
N LYS A 136 -5.12 -15.74 7.93
CA LYS A 136 -5.19 -16.21 9.33
C LYS A 136 -3.81 -16.56 9.86
N ASN A 137 -3.60 -16.31 11.14
CA ASN A 137 -2.47 -16.85 11.88
C ASN A 137 -2.64 -18.38 11.98
N ASN A 138 -1.84 -19.10 11.20
CA ASN A 138 -1.82 -20.55 11.09
C ASN A 138 -0.49 -21.13 11.60
N GLU A 139 0.15 -20.48 12.57
CA GLU A 139 1.41 -20.97 13.16
C GLU A 139 1.27 -22.37 13.77
N ALA A 140 0.08 -22.74 14.25
CA ALA A 140 -0.22 -24.09 14.74
C ALA A 140 0.00 -25.21 13.70
N ILE A 141 0.00 -24.86 12.41
CA ILE A 141 0.32 -25.76 11.29
C ILE A 141 1.58 -25.32 10.54
N ASN A 142 2.50 -24.64 11.23
CA ASN A 142 3.81 -24.20 10.74
C ASN A 142 3.78 -23.20 9.57
N ILE A 143 2.69 -22.43 9.43
CA ILE A 143 2.64 -21.31 8.50
C ILE A 143 3.03 -20.04 9.26
N LEU A 144 4.14 -19.42 8.88
CA LEU A 144 4.64 -18.19 9.49
C LEU A 144 3.62 -17.05 9.38
N TYR A 145 3.63 -16.20 10.41
CA TYR A 145 2.76 -15.04 10.53
C TYR A 145 3.55 -13.85 11.09
N PRO A 146 3.38 -12.62 10.55
CA PRO A 146 4.15 -11.47 10.97
C PRO A 146 3.62 -11.01 12.33
N LYS A 147 4.27 -11.40 13.43
CA LYS A 147 3.86 -11.04 14.81
C LYS A 147 4.98 -10.50 15.68
N LEU A 148 6.22 -10.49 15.19
CA LEU A 148 7.40 -10.16 15.99
C LEU A 148 8.06 -8.86 15.57
N GLN A 149 7.91 -8.44 14.31
CA GLN A 149 8.61 -7.30 13.76
C GLN A 149 7.68 -6.10 13.63
N PRO A 150 7.92 -5.00 14.38
CA PRO A 150 7.15 -3.78 14.21
C PRO A 150 7.35 -3.24 12.79
N MET A 151 6.26 -2.81 12.14
CA MET A 151 6.28 -2.31 10.77
C MET A 151 5.98 -0.81 10.72
N GLY A 152 6.74 -0.10 9.89
CA GLY A 152 6.36 1.25 9.48
C GLY A 152 5.24 1.19 8.45
N VAL A 153 4.46 2.26 8.32
CA VAL A 153 3.46 2.42 7.25
C VAL A 153 4.09 3.27 6.16
N TYR A 154 3.95 2.86 4.91
CA TYR A 154 4.57 3.50 3.75
C TYR A 154 3.53 3.66 2.65
N SER A 155 3.73 4.68 1.82
CA SER A 155 3.07 4.75 0.54
C SER A 155 3.94 5.44 -0.48
N THR A 156 3.91 4.92 -1.70
CA THR A 156 4.84 5.25 -2.76
C THR A 156 4.14 5.29 -4.10
N LEU A 157 4.69 6.07 -5.02
CA LEU A 157 4.29 6.10 -6.42
C LEU A 157 5.54 6.00 -7.29
N TRP A 158 5.60 5.00 -8.16
CA TRP A 158 6.78 4.66 -8.95
C TRP A 158 6.43 3.92 -10.25
N GLU A 159 7.43 3.78 -11.12
CA GLU A 159 7.35 3.13 -12.43
C GLU A 159 7.83 1.68 -12.35
N ALA A 160 7.02 0.77 -12.89
CA ALA A 160 7.12 -0.67 -12.73
C ALA A 160 6.85 -1.38 -14.08
N ASP A 161 7.42 -0.84 -15.15
CA ASP A 161 7.15 -1.24 -16.54
C ASP A 161 7.32 -2.73 -16.81
N ASP A 162 8.21 -3.40 -16.08
CA ASP A 162 8.54 -4.79 -16.33
C ASP A 162 7.46 -5.78 -15.89
N TRP A 163 6.46 -5.35 -15.10
CA TRP A 163 5.46 -6.29 -14.58
C TRP A 163 4.07 -5.69 -14.29
N ALA A 164 3.93 -4.38 -14.07
CA ALA A 164 2.71 -3.79 -13.51
C ALA A 164 1.49 -3.98 -14.43
N THR A 165 1.58 -3.54 -15.68
CA THR A 165 0.43 -3.56 -16.60
C THR A 165 0.56 -4.71 -17.59
N ARG A 166 -0.43 -5.60 -17.58
CA ARG A 166 -0.47 -6.82 -18.42
C ARG A 166 0.81 -7.65 -18.34
N GLY A 167 1.39 -7.77 -17.15
CA GLY A 167 2.63 -8.52 -16.93
C GLY A 167 3.85 -7.86 -17.59
N GLY A 168 3.81 -6.54 -17.77
CA GLY A 168 4.91 -5.74 -18.31
C GLY A 168 4.88 -5.52 -19.83
N LEU A 169 3.82 -5.96 -20.50
CA LEU A 169 3.63 -5.72 -21.94
C LEU A 169 3.29 -4.27 -22.25
N GLU A 170 2.64 -3.57 -21.33
CA GLU A 170 2.23 -2.18 -21.51
C GLU A 170 3.08 -1.27 -20.63
N LYS A 171 3.87 -0.44 -21.30
CA LYS A 171 4.84 0.47 -20.73
C LYS A 171 4.23 1.84 -20.44
N ILE A 172 4.81 2.56 -19.50
CA ILE A 172 4.42 3.93 -19.17
C ILE A 172 4.55 4.84 -20.40
N ASP A 173 3.56 5.70 -20.61
CA ASP A 173 3.64 6.77 -21.59
C ASP A 173 3.97 8.08 -20.87
N TRP A 174 5.25 8.41 -20.81
CA TRP A 174 5.71 9.63 -20.14
C TRP A 174 5.13 10.93 -20.71
N SER A 175 4.56 10.94 -21.93
CA SER A 175 3.85 12.12 -22.44
C SER A 175 2.55 12.42 -21.66
N LYS A 176 2.10 11.48 -20.83
CA LYS A 176 0.95 11.61 -19.91
C LYS A 176 1.34 12.09 -18.51
N ALA A 177 2.64 12.22 -18.24
CA ALA A 177 3.11 12.77 -16.97
C ALA A 177 2.67 14.24 -16.80
N PRO A 178 2.47 14.71 -15.56
CA PRO A 178 2.67 13.99 -14.31
C PRO A 178 1.54 13.01 -13.98
N PHE A 179 1.89 11.85 -13.43
CA PHE A 179 0.93 10.91 -12.85
C PHE A 179 0.71 11.28 -11.38
N LEU A 180 -0.56 11.39 -10.98
CA LEU A 180 -0.94 11.98 -9.70
C LEU A 180 -1.80 11.01 -8.89
N ALA A 181 -1.32 10.61 -7.71
CA ALA A 181 -2.09 9.87 -6.72
C ALA A 181 -2.35 10.76 -5.49
N TYR A 182 -3.55 10.69 -4.93
CA TYR A 182 -3.98 11.57 -3.83
C TYR A 182 -4.32 10.76 -2.59
N TYR A 183 -3.99 11.32 -1.43
CA TYR A 183 -4.17 10.67 -0.14
C TYR A 183 -4.76 11.65 0.86
N LYS A 184 -5.65 11.17 1.72
CA LYS A 184 -6.19 11.93 2.86
C LYS A 184 -6.66 10.98 3.96
N ASP A 185 -7.11 11.55 5.07
CA ASP A 185 -7.68 10.81 6.21
C ASP A 185 -6.74 9.68 6.67
N PHE A 186 -5.48 10.04 6.94
CA PHE A 186 -4.44 9.12 7.43
C PHE A 186 -4.77 8.67 8.84
N ASP A 187 -5.34 7.48 8.98
CA ASP A 187 -5.78 6.94 10.25
C ASP A 187 -4.92 5.75 10.66
N ILE A 188 -4.32 5.84 11.84
CA ILE A 188 -3.43 4.81 12.39
C ILE A 188 -3.83 4.54 13.83
N GLU A 189 -4.66 3.52 14.00
CA GLU A 189 -4.99 2.95 15.30
C GLU A 189 -4.10 1.73 15.55
N GLY A 190 -2.82 1.99 15.85
CA GLY A 190 -1.80 0.95 15.97
C GLY A 190 -1.06 0.95 17.30
N CYS A 191 -0.46 -0.20 17.63
CA CYS A 191 0.36 -0.34 18.82
C CYS A 191 1.77 0.16 18.53
N ALA A 192 2.01 1.45 18.75
CA ALA A 192 3.28 2.09 18.45
C ALA A 192 4.45 1.45 19.23
N VAL A 193 5.62 1.37 18.59
CA VAL A 193 6.86 0.85 19.19
C VAL A 193 7.97 1.93 19.11
N PRO A 194 8.55 2.38 20.24
CA PRO A 194 8.17 2.05 21.62
C PRO A 194 6.79 2.64 22.00
N GLY A 195 6.06 1.92 22.85
CA GLY A 195 4.73 2.31 23.31
C GLY A 195 4.25 1.44 24.49
N PRO A 196 3.02 1.66 24.98
CA PRO A 196 2.54 0.98 26.19
C PRO A 196 2.41 -0.53 25.99
N THR A 197 2.97 -1.31 26.90
CA THR A 197 2.99 -2.79 26.87
C THR A 197 1.60 -3.43 26.81
N ARG A 198 0.55 -2.72 27.25
CA ARG A 198 -0.84 -3.19 27.18
C ARG A 198 -1.31 -3.49 25.76
N CYS A 199 -0.76 -2.78 24.78
CA CYS A 199 -1.16 -2.89 23.38
C CYS A 199 -0.57 -4.13 22.69
N LEU A 200 0.48 -4.72 23.25
CA LEU A 200 1.19 -5.88 22.68
C LEU A 200 0.72 -7.22 23.25
N LYS A 201 -0.30 -7.22 24.12
CA LYS A 201 -0.85 -8.44 24.70
C LYS A 201 -1.89 -9.04 23.72
N PRO A 202 -1.86 -10.36 23.48
CA PRO A 202 -2.88 -11.07 22.70
C PRO A 202 -4.30 -10.91 23.26
#